data_AF-A0A8T3L483-F1
#
_entry.id   AF-A0A8T3L483-F1
#
_cell.length_a   1.000
_cell.length_b   1.000
_cell.length_c   1.000
_cell.angle_alpha   90.00
_cell.angle_beta   90.00
_cell.angle_gamma   90.00
#
_symmetry.space_group_name_H-M   'P 1'
#
loop_
_entity.id
_entity.type
_entity.pdbx_description
1 polymer ?
#
loop_
_entity_poly.entity_id
_entity_poly.type
_entity_poly.pdbx_seq_one_letter_code
_entity_poly.pdbx_strand_id
1 'polypeptide(L)'
;MARKRKKKQRMAAEKRRNNAENNVSGGSPLSSGSTGSPFYHWLSDGLSSAGVAVNEHTAMCVSAVYACLGLIGGAIASMPVHIYQRTADGRARVDHDLWWMLNQEPNANCTAATFWEYLSTSRGLHGDGFAKILRASSLSPRIVGFEALHPLTLPAMESETKAGSPQ
;
A
#
# COMPACT_ATOMS: atom_id res chain seq x y z
N MET A 1 -26.51 25.18 38.97
CA MET A 1 -26.93 24.18 37.95
C MET A 1 -25.87 23.83 36.89
N ALA A 2 -24.77 24.58 36.73
CA ALA A 2 -23.77 24.34 35.66
C ALA A 2 -22.91 23.06 35.82
N ARG A 3 -22.66 22.58 37.05
CA ARG A 3 -21.82 21.39 37.32
C ARG A 3 -22.45 20.07 36.85
N LYS A 4 -23.78 19.93 36.86
CA LYS A 4 -24.48 18.72 36.40
C LYS A 4 -24.41 18.53 34.87
N ARG A 5 -24.45 19.63 34.09
CA ARG A 5 -24.30 19.59 32.62
C ARG A 5 -22.89 19.14 32.20
N LYS A 6 -21.86 19.61 32.89
CA LYS A 6 -20.45 19.24 32.61
C LYS A 6 -20.17 17.75 32.88
N LYS A 7 -20.78 17.16 33.92
CA LYS A 7 -20.65 15.72 34.23
C LYS A 7 -21.38 14.84 33.21
N LYS A 8 -22.56 15.26 32.75
CA LYS A 8 -23.33 14.56 31.70
C LYS A 8 -22.61 14.57 30.34
N GLN A 9 -21.97 15.68 29.99
CA GLN A 9 -21.18 15.79 28.77
C GLN A 9 -19.90 14.95 28.82
N ARG A 10 -19.22 14.88 29.97
CA ARG A 10 -18.07 13.98 30.17
C ARG A 10 -18.44 12.51 30.05
N MET A 11 -19.54 12.07 30.68
CA MET A 11 -19.98 10.67 30.56
C MET A 11 -20.46 10.31 29.14
N ALA A 12 -21.00 11.26 28.37
CA ALA A 12 -21.37 11.02 26.98
C ALA A 12 -20.14 10.93 26.05
N ALA A 13 -19.08 11.71 26.32
CA ALA A 13 -17.82 11.64 25.59
C ALA A 13 -17.04 10.35 25.91
N GLU A 14 -17.05 9.92 27.17
CA GLU A 14 -16.44 8.67 27.62
C GLU A 14 -17.18 7.44 27.05
N LYS A 15 -18.51 7.49 26.98
CA LYS A 15 -19.30 6.44 26.32
C LYS A 15 -19.04 6.34 24.80
N ARG A 16 -18.76 7.47 24.15
CA ARG A 16 -18.36 7.52 22.73
C ARG A 16 -16.94 6.97 22.50
N ARG A 17 -16.02 7.23 23.44
CA ARG A 17 -14.66 6.72 23.39
C ARG A 17 -14.60 5.21 23.61
N ASN A 18 -15.34 4.67 24.58
CA ASN A 18 -15.39 3.22 24.81
C ASN A 18 -16.07 2.46 23.65
N ASN A 19 -17.02 3.11 22.94
CA ASN A 19 -17.62 2.52 21.74
C ASN A 19 -16.67 2.51 20.53
N ALA A 20 -15.75 3.46 20.46
CA ALA A 20 -14.72 3.50 19.41
C ALA A 20 -13.61 2.47 19.68
N GLU A 21 -13.21 2.28 20.94
CA GLU A 21 -12.19 1.29 21.33
C GLU A 21 -12.68 -0.16 21.12
N ASN A 22 -13.97 -0.44 21.31
CA ASN A 22 -14.56 -1.76 20.99
C ASN A 22 -14.65 -2.09 19.49
N ASN A 23 -14.48 -1.09 18.61
CA ASN A 23 -14.54 -1.30 17.16
C ASN A 23 -13.16 -1.56 16.52
N VAL A 24 -12.10 -1.61 17.34
CA VAL A 24 -10.71 -1.77 16.88
C VAL A 24 -10.21 -3.22 17.04
N SER A 25 -10.97 -4.11 17.69
CA SER A 25 -10.54 -5.49 17.99
C SER A 25 -11.47 -6.60 17.45
N GLY A 26 -12.39 -6.30 16.55
CA GLY A 26 -13.33 -7.29 16.01
C GLY A 26 -13.11 -7.53 14.54
N GLY A 27 -12.29 -8.51 14.17
CA GLY A 27 -12.47 -9.17 12.88
C GLY A 27 -13.88 -9.74 12.86
N SER A 28 -14.82 -9.04 12.21
CA SER A 28 -16.20 -9.48 12.10
C SER A 28 -16.22 -10.92 11.60
N PRO A 29 -16.87 -11.87 12.32
CA PRO A 29 -16.91 -13.25 11.88
C PRO A 29 -17.53 -13.32 10.50
N LEU A 30 -17.06 -14.27 9.68
CA LEU A 30 -17.48 -14.45 8.28
C LEU A 30 -19.01 -14.45 8.11
N SER A 31 -19.78 -14.79 9.15
CA SER A 31 -21.24 -14.90 9.15
C SER A 31 -22.02 -13.63 9.56
N SER A 32 -21.36 -12.55 10.00
CA SER A 32 -22.11 -11.35 10.46
C SER A 32 -22.72 -10.63 9.26
N GLY A 33 -24.06 -10.58 9.14
CA GLY A 33 -24.78 -9.93 8.04
C GLY A 33 -24.85 -8.39 8.12
N SER A 34 -23.83 -7.74 8.69
CA SER A 34 -23.77 -6.27 8.77
C SER A 34 -23.20 -5.65 7.49
N THR A 35 -23.75 -4.50 7.08
CA THR A 35 -23.22 -3.69 5.97
C THR A 35 -21.74 -3.37 6.22
N GLY A 36 -20.85 -4.00 5.45
CA GLY A 36 -19.38 -3.93 5.62
C GLY A 36 -18.69 -5.24 6.03
N SER A 37 -19.42 -6.35 6.20
CA SER A 37 -18.82 -7.67 6.40
C SER A 37 -18.43 -8.36 5.08
N PRO A 38 -17.45 -9.29 5.10
CA PRO A 38 -17.05 -10.05 3.91
C PRO A 38 -18.22 -10.82 3.26
N PHE A 39 -19.15 -11.34 4.06
CA PHE A 39 -20.35 -12.03 3.56
C PHE A 39 -21.36 -11.08 2.94
N TYR A 40 -21.56 -9.89 3.52
CA TYR A 40 -22.40 -8.87 2.91
C TYR A 40 -21.80 -8.44 1.56
N HIS A 41 -20.49 -8.26 1.47
CA HIS A 41 -19.81 -7.96 0.20
C HIS A 41 -20.00 -9.09 -0.82
N TRP A 42 -19.76 -10.35 -0.45
CA TRP A 42 -19.99 -11.49 -1.33
C TRP A 42 -21.44 -11.56 -1.87
N LEU A 43 -22.43 -11.19 -1.04
CA LEU A 43 -23.85 -11.24 -1.41
C LEU A 43 -24.35 -9.99 -2.14
N SER A 44 -23.82 -8.80 -1.85
CA SER A 44 -24.32 -7.52 -2.38
C SER A 44 -23.58 -7.02 -3.62
N ASP A 45 -22.36 -7.48 -3.85
CA ASP A 45 -21.45 -6.97 -4.89
C ASP A 45 -21.76 -7.55 -6.30
N GLY A 46 -22.95 -8.15 -6.47
CA GLY A 46 -23.46 -8.67 -7.75
C GLY A 46 -24.11 -7.63 -8.68
N LEU A 47 -23.97 -6.33 -8.43
CA LEU A 47 -24.64 -5.25 -9.17
C LEU A 47 -23.69 -4.46 -10.10
N SER A 48 -22.70 -5.13 -10.68
CA SER A 48 -21.95 -4.60 -11.84
C SER A 48 -22.73 -4.85 -13.13
N SER A 49 -22.46 -4.09 -14.20
CA SER A 49 -23.09 -4.28 -15.53
C SER A 49 -22.95 -5.72 -16.07
N ALA A 50 -21.96 -6.48 -15.56
CA ALA A 50 -21.72 -7.89 -15.86
C ALA A 50 -22.18 -8.89 -14.77
N GLY A 51 -22.84 -8.43 -13.69
CA GLY A 51 -23.38 -9.27 -12.60
C GLY A 51 -22.38 -9.72 -11.53
N VAL A 52 -21.10 -9.38 -11.65
CA VAL A 52 -20.05 -9.65 -10.66
C VAL A 52 -19.17 -8.41 -10.53
N ALA A 53 -19.07 -7.83 -9.34
CA ALA A 53 -18.07 -6.81 -9.07
C ALA A 53 -16.72 -7.47 -8.79
N VAL A 54 -15.68 -6.85 -9.33
CA VAL A 54 -14.32 -7.37 -9.31
C VAL A 54 -13.51 -6.50 -8.36
N ASN A 55 -13.14 -7.09 -7.23
CA ASN A 55 -12.19 -6.55 -6.25
C ASN A 55 -10.86 -7.33 -6.29
N GLU A 56 -9.84 -6.87 -5.56
CA GLU A 56 -8.53 -7.53 -5.56
C GLU A 56 -8.63 -9.00 -5.14
N HIS A 57 -9.40 -9.27 -4.09
CA HIS A 57 -9.60 -10.62 -3.58
C HIS A 57 -10.29 -11.54 -4.60
N THR A 58 -11.34 -11.08 -5.27
CA THR A 58 -12.04 -11.86 -6.29
C THR A 58 -11.20 -12.08 -7.55
N ALA A 59 -10.36 -11.10 -7.91
CA ALA A 59 -9.45 -11.21 -9.04
C ALA A 59 -8.33 -12.23 -8.77
N MET A 60 -7.75 -12.21 -7.56
CA MET A 60 -6.70 -13.16 -7.14
C MET A 60 -7.19 -14.60 -7.01
N CYS A 61 -8.49 -14.82 -6.77
CA CYS A 61 -9.09 -16.16 -6.79
C CYS A 61 -9.06 -16.82 -8.18
N VAL A 62 -8.87 -16.05 -9.26
CA VAL A 62 -8.74 -16.57 -10.62
C VAL A 62 -7.32 -17.10 -10.82
N SER A 63 -7.17 -18.40 -11.02
CA SER A 63 -5.86 -19.06 -11.15
C SER A 63 -5.00 -18.50 -12.29
N ALA A 64 -5.63 -18.10 -13.40
CA ALA A 64 -4.93 -17.47 -14.53
C ALA A 64 -4.31 -16.12 -14.15
N VAL A 65 -5.03 -15.30 -13.37
CA VAL A 65 -4.54 -13.99 -12.88
C VAL A 65 -3.38 -14.21 -11.91
N TYR A 66 -3.56 -15.11 -10.94
CA TYR A 66 -2.52 -15.45 -9.97
C TYR A 66 -1.22 -15.94 -10.65
N ALA A 67 -1.34 -16.85 -11.62
CA ALA A 67 -0.20 -17.37 -12.37
C ALA A 67 0.51 -16.27 -13.20
N CYS A 68 -0.25 -15.41 -13.87
CA CYS A 68 0.31 -14.32 -14.68
C CYS A 68 1.08 -13.31 -13.82
N LEU A 69 0.49 -12.86 -12.72
CA LEU A 69 1.12 -11.91 -11.80
C LEU A 69 2.36 -12.52 -11.13
N GLY A 70 2.31 -13.80 -10.76
CA GLY A 70 3.47 -14.52 -10.24
C GLY A 70 4.62 -14.64 -11.25
N LEU A 71 4.31 -14.91 -12.53
CA LEU A 71 5.33 -14.97 -13.59
C LEU A 71 5.96 -13.60 -13.86
N ILE A 72 5.16 -12.54 -13.93
CA ILE A 72 5.66 -11.17 -14.17
C ILE A 72 6.48 -10.70 -12.98
N GLY A 73 5.94 -10.86 -11.76
CA GLY A 73 6.63 -10.47 -10.53
C GLY A 73 7.94 -11.22 -10.35
N GLY A 74 7.94 -12.54 -10.55
CA GLY A 74 9.14 -13.37 -10.46
C GLY A 74 10.19 -13.02 -11.53
N ALA A 75 9.75 -12.72 -12.77
CA ALA A 75 10.67 -12.27 -13.82
C ALA A 75 11.35 -10.95 -13.43
N ILE A 76 10.60 -9.98 -12.93
CA ILE A 76 11.14 -8.68 -12.48
C ILE A 76 12.07 -8.87 -11.27
N ALA A 77 11.67 -9.69 -10.30
CA ALA A 77 12.46 -9.97 -9.09
C ALA A 77 13.78 -10.71 -9.39
N SER A 78 13.83 -11.49 -10.48
CA SER A 78 15.05 -12.20 -10.88
C SER A 78 16.13 -11.29 -11.48
N MET A 79 15.78 -10.06 -11.87
CA MET A 79 16.70 -9.13 -12.51
C MET A 79 17.40 -8.24 -11.49
N PRO A 80 18.75 -8.28 -11.41
CA PRO A 80 19.47 -7.39 -10.52
C PRO A 80 19.44 -5.95 -11.05
N VAL A 81 19.18 -5.00 -10.16
CA VAL A 81 19.21 -3.57 -10.45
C VAL A 81 20.63 -3.05 -10.24
N HIS A 82 21.29 -2.69 -11.34
CA HIS A 82 22.62 -2.07 -11.33
C HIS A 82 22.53 -0.54 -11.34
N ILE A 83 23.39 0.10 -10.57
CA ILE A 83 23.45 1.56 -10.46
C ILE A 83 24.52 2.08 -11.43
N TYR A 84 24.12 3.06 -12.22
CA TYR A 84 24.99 3.70 -13.20
C TYR A 84 25.09 5.20 -12.92
N GLN A 85 26.32 5.72 -12.91
CA GLN A 85 26.57 7.15 -12.86
C GLN A 85 26.72 7.69 -14.27
N ARG A 86 26.15 8.88 -14.50
CA ARG A 86 26.34 9.63 -15.75
C ARG A 86 27.70 10.33 -15.70
N THR A 87 28.54 10.05 -16.69
CA THR A 87 29.87 10.64 -16.88
C THR A 87 29.87 11.44 -18.19
N ALA A 88 30.85 12.33 -18.38
CA ALA A 88 30.99 13.12 -19.61
C ALA A 88 31.02 12.26 -20.89
N ASP A 89 31.66 11.08 -20.82
CA ASP A 89 31.82 10.18 -21.97
C ASP A 89 30.80 9.03 -22.02
N GLY A 90 29.83 8.97 -21.10
CA GLY A 90 28.80 7.92 -21.12
C GLY A 90 28.24 7.52 -19.75
N ARG A 91 28.07 6.22 -19.54
CA ARG A 91 27.53 5.64 -18.29
C ARG A 91 28.49 4.61 -17.73
N ALA A 92 28.94 4.83 -16.49
CA ALA A 92 29.80 3.89 -15.78
C ALA A 92 28.98 3.20 -14.68
N ARG A 93 29.18 1.88 -14.51
CA ARG A 93 28.61 1.15 -13.37
C ARG A 93 29.34 1.56 -12.11
N VAL A 94 28.60 1.91 -11.07
CA VAL A 94 29.15 2.33 -9.78
C VAL A 94 28.62 1.39 -8.70
N ASP A 95 29.49 1.04 -7.77
CA ASP A 95 29.10 0.34 -6.55
C ASP A 95 28.62 1.36 -5.52
N HIS A 96 27.38 1.20 -5.07
CA HIS A 96 26.72 2.13 -4.17
C HIS A 96 25.96 1.33 -3.12
N ASP A 97 25.94 1.80 -1.88
CA ASP A 97 25.19 1.19 -0.76
C ASP A 97 23.74 0.79 -1.09
N LEU A 98 23.09 1.52 -2.02
CA LEU A 98 21.72 1.23 -2.47
C LEU A 98 21.61 -0.08 -3.25
N TRP A 99 22.71 -0.55 -3.84
CA TRP A 99 22.73 -1.82 -4.56
C TRP A 99 22.33 -2.97 -3.65
N TRP A 100 22.81 -2.98 -2.40
CA TRP A 100 22.44 -4.00 -1.43
C TRP A 100 20.95 -3.93 -1.07
N MET A 101 20.40 -2.74 -0.84
CA MET A 101 18.99 -2.56 -0.51
C MET A 101 18.04 -2.95 -1.65
N LEU A 102 18.42 -2.66 -2.90
CA LEU A 102 17.57 -2.92 -4.07
C LEU A 102 17.59 -4.37 -4.53
N ASN A 103 18.65 -5.12 -4.21
CA ASN A 103 18.85 -6.49 -4.71
C ASN A 103 18.72 -7.56 -3.62
N GLN A 104 19.07 -7.26 -2.36
CA GLN A 104 19.04 -8.24 -1.28
C GLN A 104 17.88 -7.96 -0.33
N GLU A 105 17.92 -6.84 0.37
CA GLU A 105 17.04 -6.59 1.51
C GLU A 105 16.72 -5.09 1.63
N PRO A 106 15.54 -4.65 1.15
CA PRO A 106 15.12 -3.26 1.23
C PRO A 106 14.74 -2.85 2.65
N ASN A 107 14.26 -3.78 3.47
CA ASN A 107 13.95 -3.59 4.89
C ASN A 107 14.05 -4.93 5.65
N ALA A 108 14.13 -4.89 6.97
CA ALA A 108 14.25 -6.10 7.80
C ALA A 108 13.03 -7.05 7.77
N ASN A 109 11.91 -6.62 7.16
CA ASN A 109 10.66 -7.36 7.13
C ASN A 109 10.46 -8.10 5.79
N CYS A 110 11.13 -7.69 4.72
CA CYS A 110 10.96 -8.29 3.39
C CYS A 110 12.26 -8.30 2.57
N THR A 111 12.39 -9.32 1.71
CA THR A 111 13.47 -9.42 0.73
C THR A 111 13.18 -8.52 -0.48
N ALA A 112 14.21 -8.19 -1.25
CA ALA A 112 14.06 -7.39 -2.45
C ALA A 112 13.15 -8.07 -3.49
N ALA A 113 13.27 -9.40 -3.63
CA ALA A 113 12.43 -10.17 -4.53
C ALA A 113 10.93 -10.01 -4.21
N THR A 114 10.56 -10.22 -2.94
CA THR A 114 9.17 -10.05 -2.49
C THR A 114 8.69 -8.60 -2.63
N PHE A 115 9.57 -7.61 -2.42
CA PHE A 115 9.24 -6.20 -2.63
C PHE A 115 8.88 -5.89 -4.09
N TRP A 116 9.68 -6.38 -5.04
CA TRP A 116 9.42 -6.19 -6.47
C TRP A 116 8.22 -6.98 -6.98
N GLU A 117 8.02 -8.20 -6.48
CA GLU A 117 6.82 -8.99 -6.75
C GLU A 117 5.55 -8.27 -6.26
N TYR A 118 5.58 -7.73 -5.04
CA TYR A 118 4.47 -6.98 -4.47
C TYR A 118 4.15 -5.73 -5.29
N LEU A 119 5.16 -4.93 -5.64
CA LEU A 119 4.95 -3.72 -6.45
C LEU A 119 4.38 -4.05 -7.83
N SER A 120 4.88 -5.12 -8.46
CA SER A 120 4.40 -5.59 -9.77
C SER A 120 2.95 -6.06 -9.69
N THR A 121 2.60 -6.78 -8.62
CA THR A 121 1.23 -7.24 -8.35
C THR A 121 0.29 -6.07 -8.07
N SER A 122 0.69 -5.11 -7.24
CA SER A 122 -0.08 -3.89 -6.96
C SER A 122 -0.35 -3.11 -8.25
N ARG A 123 0.67 -2.94 -9.09
CA ARG A 123 0.53 -2.27 -10.39
C ARG A 123 -0.41 -3.04 -11.32
N GLY A 124 -0.39 -4.38 -11.30
CA GLY A 124 -1.27 -5.21 -12.12
C GLY A 124 -2.74 -5.17 -11.69
N LEU A 125 -3.01 -5.11 -10.38
CA LEU A 125 -4.37 -5.12 -9.84
C LEU A 125 -5.02 -3.73 -9.80
N HIS A 126 -4.31 -2.74 -9.25
CA HIS A 126 -4.85 -1.41 -9.01
C HIS A 126 -4.43 -0.38 -10.07
N GLY A 127 -3.48 -0.75 -10.93
CA GLY A 127 -2.89 0.18 -11.87
C GLY A 127 -1.80 1.04 -11.26
N ASP A 128 -1.47 0.95 -9.96
CA ASP A 128 -0.37 1.71 -9.32
C ASP A 128 0.31 0.89 -8.21
N GLY A 129 1.58 1.22 -7.91
CA GLY A 129 2.36 0.60 -6.84
C GLY A 129 3.14 1.66 -6.07
N PHE A 130 2.93 1.71 -4.75
CA PHE A 130 3.53 2.73 -3.90
C PHE A 130 4.56 2.14 -2.94
N ALA A 131 5.65 2.86 -2.76
CA ALA A 131 6.66 2.56 -1.75
C ALA A 131 7.05 3.84 -1.01
N LYS A 132 7.12 3.73 0.31
CA LYS A 132 7.64 4.78 1.20
C LYS A 132 9.14 4.65 1.31
N ILE A 133 9.84 5.74 1.02
CA ILE A 133 11.29 5.83 1.15
C ILE A 133 11.62 6.23 2.60
N LEU A 134 12.28 5.34 3.33
CA LEU A 134 12.74 5.60 4.69
C LEU A 134 14.13 6.24 4.64
N ARG A 135 14.25 7.44 5.22
CA ARG A 135 15.51 8.20 5.31
C ARG A 135 16.01 8.20 6.74
N ALA A 136 17.33 8.20 6.93
CA ALA A 136 17.96 8.13 8.26
C ALA A 136 17.62 9.35 9.14
N SER A 137 17.49 10.52 8.53
CA SER A 137 17.09 11.76 9.18
C SER A 137 16.44 12.67 8.15
N SER A 138 15.57 13.59 8.59
CA SER A 138 14.92 14.55 7.70
C SER A 138 15.92 15.43 6.94
N LEU A 139 17.12 15.64 7.49
CA LEU A 139 18.17 16.46 6.89
C LEU A 139 19.22 15.64 6.12
N SER A 140 19.21 14.32 6.23
CA SER A 140 20.19 13.47 5.55
C SER A 140 19.63 12.92 4.24
N PRO A 141 20.40 12.95 3.13
CA PRO A 141 20.00 12.30 1.89
C PRO A 141 20.14 10.76 1.94
N ARG A 142 20.68 10.19 3.04
CA ARG A 142 20.90 8.75 3.15
C ARG A 142 19.59 7.98 3.32
N ILE A 143 19.31 7.11 2.36
CA ILE A 143 18.19 6.17 2.39
C ILE A 143 18.57 4.98 3.26
N VAL A 144 17.66 4.56 4.14
CA VAL A 144 17.81 3.42 5.05
C VAL A 144 17.07 2.20 4.52
N GLY A 145 15.96 2.41 3.82
CA GLY A 145 15.19 1.31 3.26
C GLY A 145 13.93 1.75 2.53
N PHE A 146 13.22 0.75 2.01
CA PHE A 146 11.94 0.92 1.32
C PHE A 146 10.86 0.11 2.02
N GLU A 147 9.69 0.72 2.22
CA GLU A 147 8.52 0.07 2.78
C GLU A 147 7.41 0.09 1.73
N ALA A 148 6.92 -1.09 1.33
CA ALA A 148 5.83 -1.18 0.37
C ALA A 148 4.50 -0.76 1.02
N LEU A 149 3.72 0.06 0.33
CA LEU A 149 2.43 0.54 0.83
C LEU A 149 1.30 0.03 -0.05
N HIS A 150 0.20 -0.34 0.60
CA HIS A 150 -1.02 -0.74 -0.09
C HIS A 150 -1.71 0.50 -0.71
N PRO A 151 -2.12 0.44 -1.98
CA PRO A 151 -2.66 1.61 -2.69
C PRO A 151 -3.94 2.16 -2.06
N LEU A 152 -4.81 1.31 -1.51
CA LEU A 152 -6.05 1.77 -0.84
C LEU A 152 -5.81 2.54 0.46
N THR A 153 -4.60 2.48 1.03
CA THR A 153 -4.27 3.21 2.25
C THR A 153 -3.91 4.67 1.97
N LEU A 154 -3.57 5.01 0.73
CA LEU A 154 -3.10 6.34 0.36
C LEU A 154 -4.25 7.18 -0.21
N PRO A 155 -4.42 8.43 0.26
CA PRO A 155 -5.32 9.35 -0.43
C PRO A 155 -4.79 9.61 -1.84
N ALA A 156 -5.70 9.79 -2.80
CA ALA A 156 -5.33 10.13 -4.16
C ALA A 156 -4.43 11.38 -4.14
N MET A 157 -3.19 11.21 -4.62
CA MET A 157 -2.26 12.32 -4.76
C MET A 157 -2.71 13.14 -5.96
N GLU A 158 -3.42 14.24 -5.72
CA GLU A 158 -3.72 15.22 -6.76
C GLU A 158 -2.40 15.75 -7.31
N SER A 159 -2.17 15.54 -8.61
CA SER A 159 -0.95 16.01 -9.25
C SER A 159 -0.97 17.54 -9.26
N GLU A 160 -0.14 18.17 -8.42
CA GLU A 160 0.22 19.57 -8.62
C GLU A 160 1.07 19.68 -9.90
N THR A 161 0.40 19.66 -11.05
CA THR A 161 0.97 20.09 -12.32
C THR A 161 1.14 21.60 -12.24
N LYS A 162 2.20 22.07 -11.57
CA LYS A 162 2.65 23.46 -11.71
C LYS A 162 3.07 23.65 -13.16
N ALA A 163 2.14 24.16 -13.96
CA ALA A 163 2.41 24.74 -15.26
C ALA A 163 3.56 25.75 -15.08
N GLY A 164 4.70 25.44 -15.70
CA GLY A 164 5.83 26.36 -15.77
C GLY A 164 5.38 27.64 -16.46
N SER A 165 5.47 28.75 -15.72
CA SER A 165 5.46 30.10 -16.27
C SER A 165 6.64 30.27 -17.24
N PRO A 166 6.43 30.79 -18.47
CA PRO A 166 7.52 31.20 -19.34
C PRO A 166 8.16 32.49 -18.79
N GLN A 167 9.47 32.45 -18.59
CA GLN A 167 10.35 33.62 -18.61
C GLN A 167 11.08 33.58 -19.95
#